data_AF-A0A5M1DTQ5-F1
#
_entry.id   AF-A0A5M1DTQ5-F1
#
_cell.length_a   1.000
_cell.length_b   1.000
_cell.length_c   1.000
_cell.angle_alpha   90.00
_cell.angle_beta   90.00
_cell.angle_gamma   90.00
#
_symmetry.space_group_name_H-M   'P 1'
#
loop_
_entity.id
_entity.type
_entity.pdbx_description
1 polymer ?
#
loop_
_entity_poly.entity_id
_entity_poly.type
_entity_poly.pdbx_seq_one_letter_code
_entity_poly.pdbx_strand_id
1 'polypeptide(L)'
;MIKLFNKIEEYGFKEILLRRKRRLIHSITKRFGKKLLKFYPKLPQNYKFVLLNYSVSGHFALMSFFKMCGLNYVRLAEDNYMDYGETKSFLLNSKGDNIVGVCLYNNIRELDYAKILSCNFPLVILLRDPISRLKTTINHGYPNAKASKFQFSLKDDIDKSLPEIVYSGALTPQITDLEKIFDKKFIDFKYQSNITPFLTNKGGGG
;
A
#
# COMPACT_ATOMS: atom_id res chain seq x y z
N MET A 1 26.68 -17.15 -0.02
CA MET A 1 26.31 -17.75 1.28
C MET A 1 26.39 -16.78 2.45
N ILE A 2 27.48 -16.01 2.57
CA ILE A 2 27.72 -15.05 3.69
C ILE A 2 26.56 -14.05 3.92
N LYS A 3 26.02 -13.45 2.85
CA LYS A 3 24.86 -12.52 2.94
C LYS A 3 23.56 -13.14 3.48
N LEU A 4 23.42 -14.46 3.43
CA LEU A 4 22.23 -15.16 3.95
C LEU A 4 22.42 -15.48 5.44
N PHE A 5 23.62 -15.92 5.84
CA PHE A 5 23.98 -16.17 7.23
C PHE A 5 23.87 -14.91 8.09
N ASN A 6 24.42 -13.77 7.65
CA ASN A 6 24.31 -12.50 8.38
C ASN A 6 22.84 -12.06 8.57
N LYS A 7 21.96 -12.36 7.60
CA LYS A 7 20.52 -12.07 7.73
C LYS A 7 19.81 -13.02 8.69
N ILE A 8 20.29 -14.27 8.82
CA ILE A 8 19.72 -15.26 9.75
C ILE A 8 20.00 -14.82 11.18
N GLU A 9 21.20 -14.31 11.47
CA GLU A 9 21.53 -13.72 12.77
C GLU A 9 20.70 -12.46 13.07
N GLU A 10 20.50 -11.58 12.08
CA GLU A 10 19.83 -10.29 12.27
C GLU A 10 18.29 -10.39 12.41
N TYR A 11 17.64 -11.29 11.67
CA TYR A 11 16.17 -11.36 11.59
C TYR A 11 15.58 -12.70 12.07
N GLY A 12 16.41 -13.72 12.28
CA GLY A 12 15.96 -15.09 12.56
C GLY A 12 15.52 -15.86 11.31
N PHE A 13 15.68 -17.18 11.35
CA PHE A 13 15.41 -18.10 10.22
C PHE A 13 13.93 -18.07 9.77
N LYS A 14 13.00 -17.98 10.73
CA LYS A 14 11.55 -17.93 10.48
C LYS A 14 11.17 -16.72 9.62
N GLU A 15 11.73 -15.55 9.91
CA GLU A 15 11.43 -14.31 9.19
C GLU A 15 11.96 -14.34 7.76
N ILE A 16 13.13 -14.95 7.53
CA ILE A 16 13.67 -15.14 6.18
C ILE A 16 12.78 -16.04 5.34
N LEU A 17 12.30 -17.15 5.91
CA LEU A 17 11.37 -18.04 5.21
C LEU A 17 10.06 -17.32 4.86
N LEU A 18 9.51 -16.54 5.80
CA LEU A 18 8.31 -15.73 5.55
C LEU A 18 8.54 -14.71 4.43
N ARG A 19 9.68 -14.02 4.42
CA ARG A 19 10.03 -13.06 3.36
C ARG A 19 10.18 -13.73 2.00
N ARG A 20 10.81 -14.91 1.93
CA ARG A 20 10.95 -15.69 0.70
C ARG A 20 9.60 -16.18 0.18
N LYS A 21 8.76 -16.71 1.08
CA LYS A 21 7.39 -17.13 0.76
C LYS A 21 6.57 -15.96 0.20
N ARG A 22 6.63 -14.79 0.85
CA ARG A 22 5.97 -13.56 0.37
C ARG A 22 6.43 -13.18 -1.04
N ARG A 23 7.74 -13.17 -1.31
CA ARG A 23 8.27 -12.90 -2.67
C ARG A 23 7.78 -13.89 -3.73
N LEU A 24 7.69 -15.17 -3.39
CA LEU A 24 7.22 -16.19 -4.33
C LEU A 24 5.74 -15.98 -4.66
N ILE A 25 4.90 -15.85 -3.64
CA ILE A 25 3.46 -15.55 -3.79
C ILE A 25 3.30 -14.29 -4.64
N HIS A 26 4.04 -13.24 -4.33
CA HIS A 26 4.05 -11.98 -5.06
C HIS A 26 4.39 -12.14 -6.55
N SER A 27 5.43 -12.92 -6.86
CA SER A 27 5.82 -13.21 -8.23
C SER A 27 4.73 -13.97 -9.00
N ILE A 28 4.03 -14.89 -8.32
CA ILE A 28 2.93 -15.65 -8.90
C ILE A 28 1.73 -14.74 -9.13
N THR A 29 1.32 -13.96 -8.13
CA THR A 29 0.21 -13.00 -8.24
C THR A 29 0.47 -11.97 -9.35
N LYS A 30 1.70 -11.48 -9.48
CA LYS A 30 2.05 -10.55 -10.57
C LYS A 30 1.89 -11.17 -11.97
N ARG A 31 2.21 -12.45 -12.14
CA ARG A 31 2.16 -13.12 -13.46
C ARG A 31 0.79 -13.73 -13.79
N PHE A 32 0.12 -14.27 -12.79
CA PHE A 32 -1.08 -15.09 -12.95
C PHE A 32 -2.29 -14.56 -12.17
N GLY A 33 -2.16 -13.46 -11.43
CA GLY A 33 -3.18 -12.94 -10.53
C GLY A 33 -4.55 -12.77 -11.20
N LYS A 34 -4.61 -12.24 -12.44
CA LYS A 34 -5.86 -12.13 -13.22
C LYS A 34 -6.59 -13.47 -13.35
N LYS A 35 -5.85 -14.54 -13.65
CA LYS A 35 -6.39 -15.89 -13.82
C LYS A 35 -6.69 -16.57 -12.49
N LEU A 36 -5.95 -16.23 -11.43
CA LEU A 36 -6.14 -16.79 -10.08
C LEU A 36 -7.29 -16.13 -9.32
N LEU A 37 -7.58 -14.86 -9.63
CA LEU A 37 -8.57 -14.05 -8.92
C LEU A 37 -9.96 -14.69 -8.88
N LYS A 38 -10.37 -15.36 -9.96
CA LYS A 38 -11.65 -16.07 -10.07
C LYS A 38 -11.77 -17.29 -9.14
N PHE A 39 -10.66 -17.79 -8.61
CA PHE A 39 -10.64 -18.94 -7.71
C PHE A 39 -10.54 -18.54 -6.23
N TYR A 40 -10.31 -17.26 -5.93
CA TYR A 40 -10.31 -16.81 -4.55
C TYR A 40 -11.75 -16.69 -4.05
N PRO A 41 -12.10 -17.36 -2.93
CA PRO A 41 -13.40 -17.16 -2.34
C PRO A 41 -13.51 -15.73 -1.80
N LYS A 42 -14.75 -15.26 -1.64
CA LYS A 42 -15.05 -13.97 -1.02
C LYS A 42 -14.38 -13.88 0.35
N LEU A 43 -13.86 -12.70 0.67
CA LEU A 43 -13.32 -12.41 1.99
C LEU A 43 -14.43 -12.49 3.05
N PRO A 44 -14.12 -12.97 4.27
CA PRO A 44 -15.08 -12.94 5.38
C PRO A 44 -15.62 -11.52 5.60
N GLN A 45 -16.93 -11.38 5.76
CA GLN A 45 -17.58 -10.09 6.01
C GLN A 45 -17.41 -9.65 7.46
N ASN A 46 -16.16 -9.40 7.86
CA ASN A 46 -15.77 -8.90 9.17
C ASN A 46 -15.04 -7.57 9.04
N TYR A 47 -15.61 -6.62 8.30
CA TYR A 47 -15.09 -5.26 8.14
C TYR A 47 -16.22 -4.26 7.94
N LYS A 48 -16.05 -3.05 8.48
CA LYS A 48 -17.07 -1.98 8.44
C LYS A 48 -17.18 -1.33 7.08
N PHE A 49 -16.05 -1.17 6.38
CA PHE A 49 -15.96 -0.56 5.06
C PHE A 49 -14.64 -0.90 4.38
N VAL A 50 -14.60 -0.65 3.06
CA VAL A 50 -13.38 -0.71 2.25
C VAL A 50 -12.85 0.70 2.06
N LEU A 51 -11.58 0.92 2.35
CA LEU A 51 -10.89 2.19 2.21
C LEU A 51 -10.00 2.17 0.96
N LEU A 52 -10.30 3.06 0.00
CA LEU A 52 -9.45 3.29 -1.17
C LEU A 52 -8.42 4.38 -0.87
N ASN A 53 -7.14 3.98 -0.89
CA ASN A 53 -6.02 4.87 -0.61
C ASN A 53 -5.29 5.24 -1.89
N TYR A 54 -5.21 6.54 -2.19
CA TYR A 54 -4.42 7.05 -3.32
C TYR A 54 -3.09 7.63 -2.86
N SER A 55 -2.09 7.56 -3.73
CA SER A 55 -0.79 8.20 -3.46
C SER A 55 -0.99 9.70 -3.20
N VAL A 56 -0.27 10.25 -2.22
CA VAL A 56 -0.23 11.68 -1.84
C VAL A 56 -1.60 12.35 -1.57
N SER A 57 -2.65 11.58 -1.30
CA SER A 57 -3.98 12.13 -0.96
C SER A 57 -4.18 12.43 0.53
N GLY A 58 -3.18 12.19 1.38
CA GLY A 58 -3.32 12.28 2.85
C GLY A 58 -3.80 10.99 3.51
N HIS A 59 -3.76 9.85 2.79
CA HIS A 59 -4.28 8.58 3.27
C HIS A 59 -3.61 8.08 4.57
N PHE A 60 -2.33 8.40 4.81
CA PHE A 60 -1.65 8.05 6.07
C PHE A 60 -2.27 8.77 7.28
N ALA A 61 -2.65 10.04 7.14
CA ALA A 61 -3.30 10.79 8.21
C ALA A 61 -4.69 10.21 8.50
N LEU A 62 -5.48 9.92 7.46
CA LEU A 62 -6.79 9.30 7.60
C LEU A 62 -6.71 7.90 8.23
N MET A 63 -5.75 7.07 7.81
CA MET A 63 -5.52 5.76 8.43
C MET A 63 -5.12 5.88 9.90
N SER A 64 -4.30 6.88 10.24
CA SER A 64 -3.90 7.13 11.63
C SER A 64 -5.08 7.57 12.48
N PHE A 65 -5.93 8.46 11.95
CA PHE A 65 -7.19 8.84 12.58
C PHE A 65 -8.08 7.61 12.86
N PHE A 66 -8.29 6.73 11.87
CA PHE A 66 -9.07 5.51 12.09
C PHE A 66 -8.48 4.58 13.15
N LYS A 67 -7.16 4.43 13.20
CA LYS A 67 -6.48 3.67 14.25
C LYS A 67 -6.70 4.29 15.63
N MET A 68 -6.64 5.62 15.74
CA MET A 68 -6.93 6.34 16.99
C MET A 68 -8.39 6.17 17.43
N CYS A 69 -9.31 5.99 16.49
CA CYS A 69 -10.71 5.64 16.77
C CYS A 69 -10.92 4.15 17.13
N GLY A 70 -9.86 3.36 17.27
CA GLY A 70 -9.95 1.94 17.65
C GLY A 70 -10.26 0.98 16.50
N LEU A 71 -10.19 1.44 15.24
CA LEU A 71 -10.40 0.58 14.07
C LEU A 71 -9.13 -0.20 13.72
N ASN A 72 -9.27 -1.49 13.48
CA ASN A 72 -8.17 -2.33 13.03
C ASN A 72 -8.04 -2.30 11.50
N TYR A 73 -6.86 -1.95 10.99
CA TYR A 73 -6.61 -1.86 9.56
C TYR A 73 -5.88 -3.10 9.03
N VAL A 74 -6.38 -3.66 7.92
CA VAL A 74 -5.67 -4.66 7.12
C VAL A 74 -5.61 -4.24 5.67
N ARG A 75 -4.43 -4.36 5.03
CA ARG A 75 -4.25 -4.05 3.61
C ARG A 75 -4.52 -5.29 2.78
N LEU A 76 -5.54 -5.23 1.93
CA LEU A 76 -5.84 -6.27 0.94
C LEU A 76 -4.88 -6.23 -0.24
N ALA A 77 -4.62 -5.03 -0.75
CA ALA A 77 -3.85 -4.87 -1.96
C ALA A 77 -3.10 -3.54 -2.02
N GLU A 78 -2.03 -3.54 -2.80
CA GLU A 78 -1.26 -2.37 -3.22
C GLU A 78 -0.96 -2.49 -4.71
N ASP A 79 -1.63 -1.67 -5.52
CA ASP A 79 -1.59 -1.67 -6.99
C ASP A 79 -1.92 -3.03 -7.60
N ASN A 80 -0.92 -3.84 -7.99
CA ASN A 80 -1.09 -5.20 -8.53
C ASN A 80 -0.76 -6.31 -7.52
N TYR A 81 -0.44 -5.93 -6.29
CA TYR A 81 -0.01 -6.84 -5.25
C TYR A 81 -1.14 -7.09 -4.29
N MET A 82 -1.38 -8.36 -3.97
CA MET A 82 -2.52 -8.77 -3.17
C MET A 82 -2.07 -9.65 -2.00
N ASP A 83 -2.42 -9.22 -0.80
CA ASP A 83 -2.12 -9.85 0.48
C ASP A 83 -3.32 -10.71 0.95
N TYR A 84 -3.94 -11.47 0.01
CA TYR A 84 -5.22 -12.17 0.24
C TYR A 84 -5.19 -13.12 1.45
N GLY A 85 -4.18 -13.99 1.54
CA GLY A 85 -4.10 -14.98 2.61
C GLY A 85 -3.94 -14.35 4.00
N GLU A 86 -3.15 -13.28 4.07
CA GLU A 86 -2.92 -12.50 5.29
C GLU A 86 -4.20 -11.75 5.69
N THR A 87 -4.84 -11.10 4.72
CA THR A 87 -6.12 -10.40 4.91
C THR A 87 -7.23 -11.35 5.38
N LYS A 88 -7.38 -12.50 4.72
CA LYS A 88 -8.35 -13.52 5.10
C LYS A 88 -8.10 -14.02 6.52
N SER A 89 -6.85 -14.36 6.86
CA SER A 89 -6.47 -14.81 8.19
C SER A 89 -6.77 -13.75 9.24
N PHE A 90 -6.43 -12.50 8.98
CA PHE A 90 -6.72 -11.37 9.86
C PHE A 90 -8.23 -11.23 10.11
N LEU A 91 -9.05 -11.23 9.06
CA LEU A 91 -10.50 -11.08 9.17
C LEU A 91 -11.18 -12.26 9.88
N LEU A 92 -10.63 -13.47 9.81
CA LEU A 92 -11.15 -14.63 10.54
C LEU A 92 -10.84 -14.56 12.04
N ASN A 93 -9.71 -13.97 12.42
CA ASN A 93 -9.21 -14.00 13.79
C ASN A 93 -9.45 -12.71 14.58
N SER A 94 -9.69 -11.59 13.89
CA SER A 94 -9.92 -10.30 14.54
C SER A 94 -11.33 -10.21 15.14
N LYS A 95 -11.41 -9.76 16.40
CA LYS A 95 -12.68 -9.56 17.14
C LYS A 95 -13.15 -8.10 17.20
N GLY A 96 -12.39 -7.16 16.64
CA GLY A 96 -12.70 -5.73 16.69
C GLY A 96 -13.30 -5.19 15.39
N ASP A 97 -13.52 -3.89 15.37
CA ASP A 97 -14.03 -3.19 14.19
C ASP A 97 -12.93 -3.05 13.13
N ASN A 98 -13.01 -3.85 12.07
CA ASN A 98 -11.96 -3.90 11.05
C ASN A 98 -12.30 -3.02 9.83
N ILE A 99 -11.25 -2.56 9.16
CA ILE A 99 -11.32 -1.87 7.86
C ILE A 99 -10.36 -2.54 6.88
N VAL A 100 -10.79 -2.67 5.63
CA VAL A 100 -9.99 -3.28 4.57
C VAL A 100 -9.46 -2.18 3.64
N GLY A 101 -8.14 -2.08 3.50
CA GLY A 101 -7.49 -1.11 2.62
C GLY A 101 -7.16 -1.67 1.24
N VAL A 102 -7.47 -0.91 0.19
CA VAL A 102 -6.94 -1.12 -1.16
C VAL A 102 -6.13 0.12 -1.54
N CYS A 103 -4.82 -0.06 -1.71
CA CYS A 103 -3.89 1.01 -2.03
C CYS A 103 -3.67 1.08 -3.56
N LEU A 104 -3.88 2.25 -4.15
CA LEU A 104 -3.77 2.54 -5.58
C LEU A 104 -2.73 3.64 -5.76
N TYR A 105 -1.46 3.31 -5.49
CA TYR A 105 -0.37 4.29 -5.43
C TYR A 105 0.23 4.57 -6.80
N ASN A 106 0.58 3.52 -7.55
CA ASN A 106 1.24 3.60 -8.86
C ASN A 106 0.27 3.36 -10.03
N ASN A 107 -1.02 3.31 -9.74
CA ASN A 107 -2.07 3.15 -10.74
C ASN A 107 -1.95 1.87 -11.60
N ILE A 108 -1.34 0.82 -11.08
CA ILE A 108 -1.25 -0.45 -11.81
C ILE A 108 -2.49 -1.29 -11.46
N ARG A 109 -3.27 -1.67 -12.48
CA ARG A 109 -4.62 -2.23 -12.30
C ARG A 109 -4.87 -3.45 -13.16
N GLU A 110 -4.07 -4.45 -12.93
CA GLU A 110 -4.27 -5.74 -13.56
C GLU A 110 -5.33 -6.55 -12.81
N LEU A 111 -5.63 -6.25 -11.56
CA LEU A 111 -6.53 -7.06 -10.71
C LEU A 111 -7.81 -6.30 -10.34
N ASP A 112 -8.94 -7.00 -10.44
CA ASP A 112 -10.26 -6.49 -10.08
C ASP A 112 -10.65 -6.94 -8.65
N TYR A 113 -10.09 -6.26 -7.65
CA TYR A 113 -10.24 -6.62 -6.24
C TYR A 113 -11.69 -6.66 -5.74
N ALA A 114 -12.61 -5.96 -6.41
CA ALA A 114 -14.03 -6.00 -6.07
C ALA A 114 -14.60 -7.43 -6.12
N LYS A 115 -14.06 -8.29 -6.99
CA LYS A 115 -14.53 -9.68 -7.14
C LYS A 115 -14.36 -10.54 -5.89
N ILE A 116 -13.40 -10.23 -5.03
CA ILE A 116 -13.11 -11.01 -3.82
C ILE A 116 -13.65 -10.36 -2.55
N LEU A 117 -14.25 -9.17 -2.64
CA LEU A 117 -14.96 -8.52 -1.54
C LEU A 117 -16.43 -8.98 -1.52
N SER A 118 -17.07 -8.91 -0.35
CA SER A 118 -18.50 -9.25 -0.23
C SER A 118 -19.37 -8.23 -0.95
N CYS A 119 -20.68 -8.43 -1.09
CA CYS A 119 -21.52 -7.44 -1.78
C CYS A 119 -22.06 -6.32 -0.86
N ASN A 120 -21.87 -6.41 0.46
CA ASN A 120 -22.49 -5.50 1.43
C ASN A 120 -21.42 -4.75 2.25
N PHE A 121 -20.80 -3.74 1.65
CA PHE A 121 -19.88 -2.86 2.37
C PHE A 121 -19.98 -1.42 1.85
N PRO A 122 -19.86 -0.41 2.73
CA PRO A 122 -19.58 0.96 2.35
C PRO A 122 -18.17 1.09 1.74
N LEU A 123 -18.05 1.92 0.72
CA LEU A 123 -16.76 2.31 0.14
C LEU A 123 -16.40 3.72 0.64
N VAL A 124 -15.23 3.85 1.26
CA VAL A 124 -14.67 5.13 1.68
C VAL A 124 -13.50 5.47 0.76
N ILE A 125 -13.49 6.69 0.24
CA ILE A 125 -12.46 7.18 -0.68
C ILE A 125 -11.94 8.53 -0.18
N LEU A 126 -10.62 8.65 -0.08
CA LEU A 126 -9.97 9.92 0.21
C LEU A 126 -9.43 10.54 -1.07
N LEU A 127 -10.00 11.69 -1.42
CA LEU A 127 -9.61 12.48 -2.57
C LEU A 127 -8.85 13.73 -2.14
N ARG A 128 -8.00 14.22 -3.05
CA ARG A 128 -7.30 15.49 -2.92
C ARG A 128 -7.23 16.14 -4.30
N ASP A 129 -7.21 17.46 -4.33
CA ASP A 129 -7.10 18.21 -5.57
C ASP A 129 -5.85 17.76 -6.37
N PRO A 130 -5.97 17.56 -7.69
CA PRO A 130 -4.87 17.05 -8.50
C PRO A 130 -3.58 17.88 -8.40
N ILE A 131 -3.71 19.22 -8.36
CA ILE A 131 -2.57 20.14 -8.33
C ILE A 131 -1.78 19.99 -7.02
N SER A 132 -2.45 19.93 -5.86
CA SER A 132 -1.74 19.74 -4.58
C SER A 132 -1.17 18.35 -4.43
N ARG A 133 -1.79 17.32 -5.04
CA ARG A 133 -1.17 15.99 -5.16
C ARG A 133 0.15 16.09 -5.90
N LEU A 134 0.19 16.72 -7.08
CA LEU A 134 1.43 16.93 -7.84
C LEU A 134 2.49 17.70 -7.02
N LYS A 135 2.11 18.83 -6.40
CA LYS A 135 3.00 19.61 -5.53
C LYS A 135 3.56 18.76 -4.39
N THR A 136 2.73 17.94 -3.76
CA THR A 136 3.17 17.05 -2.67
C THR A 136 4.14 16.00 -3.17
N THR A 137 3.90 15.41 -4.35
CA THR A 137 4.77 14.39 -4.93
C THR A 137 6.17 14.90 -5.22
N ILE A 138 6.28 16.06 -5.86
CA ILE A 138 7.58 16.70 -6.15
C ILE A 138 8.35 16.98 -4.86
N ASN A 139 7.63 17.45 -3.84
CA ASN A 139 8.19 17.74 -2.52
C ASN A 139 8.31 16.48 -1.63
N HIS A 140 8.02 15.28 -2.14
CA HIS A 140 8.09 14.07 -1.34
C HIS A 140 9.55 13.58 -1.25
N GLY A 141 10.27 14.17 -0.31
CA GLY A 141 11.63 13.76 0.03
C GLY A 141 11.66 12.49 0.89
N TYR A 142 12.74 11.72 0.77
CA TYR A 142 13.03 10.58 1.62
C TYR A 142 14.45 10.69 2.19
N PRO A 143 14.71 10.18 3.40
CA PRO A 143 16.06 10.04 3.91
C PRO A 143 16.96 9.26 2.94
N ASN A 144 18.16 9.75 2.67
CA ASN A 144 19.16 9.01 1.91
C ASN A 144 19.50 7.70 2.66
N ALA A 145 19.10 6.57 2.07
CA ALA A 145 19.03 5.25 2.70
C ALA A 145 20.35 4.69 3.27
N LYS A 146 21.47 5.39 3.07
CA LYS A 146 22.78 5.01 3.61
C LYS A 146 23.04 5.49 5.04
N ALA A 147 22.21 6.35 5.63
CA ALA A 147 22.55 7.06 6.88
C ALA A 147 21.44 7.15 7.95
N SER A 148 20.30 6.48 7.80
CA SER A 148 19.19 6.70 8.75
C SER A 148 19.40 5.94 10.08
N LYS A 149 19.95 6.64 11.09
CA LYS A 149 19.71 6.32 12.50
C LYS A 149 18.28 6.77 12.81
N PHE A 150 17.45 5.94 13.43
CA PHE A 150 16.05 6.28 13.78
C PHE A 150 15.89 6.77 15.22
N GLN A 151 16.96 6.72 16.01
CA GLN A 151 17.01 7.20 17.38
C GLN A 151 18.20 8.13 17.53
N PHE A 152 17.92 9.31 18.06
CA PHE A 152 18.91 10.37 18.27
C PHE A 152 19.03 10.62 19.77
N SER A 153 20.26 10.75 20.25
CA SER A 153 20.55 11.24 21.61
C SER A 153 20.83 12.74 21.58
N LEU A 154 20.64 13.44 22.69
CA LEU A 154 21.01 14.85 22.83
C LEU A 154 22.52 15.11 22.64
N LYS A 155 23.34 14.06 22.65
CA LYS A 155 24.79 14.14 22.44
C LYS A 155 25.20 13.87 20.99
N ASP A 156 24.24 13.47 20.15
CA ASP A 156 24.52 13.18 18.75
C ASP A 156 24.73 14.50 17.99
N ASP A 157 25.75 14.54 17.13
CA ASP A 157 25.97 15.63 16.19
C ASP A 157 24.86 15.58 15.12
N ILE A 158 23.86 16.46 15.25
CA ILE A 158 22.64 16.42 14.43
C ILE A 158 22.97 16.58 12.94
N ASP A 159 23.93 17.44 12.59
CA ASP A 159 24.33 17.70 11.21
C ASP A 159 24.98 16.47 10.54
N LYS A 160 25.59 15.59 11.35
CA LYS A 160 26.13 14.31 10.87
C LYS A 160 25.16 13.14 11.03
N SER A 161 24.20 13.28 11.94
CA SER A 161 23.30 12.17 12.33
C SER A 161 22.02 12.17 11.52
N LEU A 162 21.51 13.34 11.12
CA LEU A 162 20.35 13.42 10.25
C LEU A 162 20.74 13.07 8.82
N PRO A 163 20.07 12.10 8.19
CA PRO A 163 20.31 11.78 6.79
C PRO A 163 19.87 12.94 5.89
N GLU A 164 20.65 13.24 4.86
CA GLU A 164 20.22 14.15 3.79
C GLU A 164 18.88 13.71 3.22
N ILE A 165 17.99 14.67 2.99
CA ILE A 165 16.72 14.43 2.32
C ILE A 165 16.97 14.48 0.81
N VAL A 166 16.58 13.40 0.11
CA VAL A 166 16.68 13.29 -1.34
C VAL A 166 15.29 13.22 -1.97
N TYR A 167 15.15 13.87 -3.13
CA TYR A 167 13.94 13.99 -3.94
C TYR A 167 14.21 13.28 -5.27
N SER A 168 13.63 12.09 -5.47
CA SER A 168 13.85 11.27 -6.67
C SER A 168 15.34 11.05 -7.05
N GLY A 169 16.24 11.08 -6.06
CA GLY A 169 17.69 10.93 -6.26
C GLY A 169 18.49 12.24 -6.37
N ALA A 170 17.83 13.41 -6.31
CA ALA A 170 18.46 14.73 -6.24
C ALA A 170 18.35 15.35 -4.84
N LEU A 171 19.18 16.35 -4.51
CA LEU A 171 19.12 17.08 -3.23
C LEU A 171 18.00 18.12 -3.17
N THR A 172 17.48 18.53 -4.33
CA THR A 172 16.35 19.45 -4.46
C THR A 172 15.31 18.86 -5.41
N PRO A 173 14.02 19.23 -5.26
CA PRO A 173 12.99 18.79 -6.19
C PRO A 173 13.29 19.21 -7.62
N GLN A 174 13.17 18.28 -8.58
CA GLN A 174 13.47 18.53 -9.98
C GLN A 174 12.20 18.68 -10.82
N ILE A 175 12.19 19.66 -11.72
CA ILE A 175 11.05 19.86 -12.62
C ILE A 175 10.86 18.67 -13.57
N THR A 176 11.92 17.96 -13.94
CA THR A 176 11.86 16.74 -14.77
C THR A 176 11.13 15.59 -14.08
N ASP A 177 10.96 15.62 -12.76
CA ASP A 177 10.13 14.65 -12.06
C ASP A 177 8.64 14.88 -12.28
N LEU A 178 8.21 16.12 -12.57
CA LEU A 178 6.83 16.39 -12.99
C LEU A 178 6.50 15.70 -14.30
N GLU A 179 7.42 15.72 -15.26
CA GLU A 179 7.23 15.11 -16.58
C GLU A 179 6.97 13.60 -16.45
N LYS A 180 7.72 12.92 -15.56
CA LYS A 180 7.50 11.51 -15.24
C LYS A 180 6.11 11.25 -14.67
N ILE A 181 5.55 12.19 -13.89
CA ILE A 181 4.21 12.04 -13.31
C ILE A 181 3.12 12.17 -14.39
N PHE A 182 3.30 13.08 -15.35
CA PHE A 182 2.37 13.23 -16.48
C PHE A 182 2.42 12.04 -17.45
N ASP A 183 3.53 11.31 -17.51
CA ASP A 183 3.71 10.06 -18.25
C ASP A 183 3.04 8.84 -17.59
N LYS A 184 1.78 9.01 -17.16
CA LYS A 184 0.72 8.04 -16.80
C LYS A 184 1.04 6.89 -15.82
N LYS A 185 2.29 6.69 -15.40
CA LYS A 185 2.74 5.52 -14.63
C LYS A 185 2.76 5.71 -13.12
N PHE A 186 2.57 6.94 -12.63
CA PHE A 186 2.80 7.25 -11.21
C PHE A 186 1.57 7.79 -10.48
N ILE A 187 0.82 8.74 -11.06
CA ILE A 187 -0.34 9.35 -10.39
C ILE A 187 -1.51 9.44 -11.37
N ASP A 188 -2.68 8.98 -10.92
CA ASP A 188 -3.91 9.02 -11.68
C ASP A 188 -5.02 9.77 -10.93
N PHE A 189 -5.84 10.46 -11.70
CA PHE A 189 -6.97 11.27 -11.27
C PHE A 189 -8.31 10.74 -11.79
N LYS A 190 -8.33 9.57 -12.47
CA LYS A 190 -9.55 8.95 -13.02
C LYS A 190 -10.45 8.27 -11.99
N TYR A 191 -10.67 8.87 -10.83
CA TYR A 191 -11.35 8.26 -9.66
C TYR A 191 -12.61 7.45 -10.02
N GLN A 192 -13.47 7.96 -10.88
CA GLN A 192 -14.68 7.27 -11.34
C GLN A 192 -14.38 5.89 -11.94
N SER A 193 -13.45 5.79 -12.89
CA SER A 193 -13.06 4.50 -13.49
C SER A 193 -12.43 3.55 -12.47
N ASN A 194 -11.84 4.09 -11.41
CA ASN A 194 -11.17 3.32 -10.36
C ASN A 194 -12.18 2.66 -9.43
N ILE A 195 -13.28 3.37 -9.16
CA ILE A 195 -14.34 2.90 -8.28
C ILE A 195 -15.38 2.07 -9.04
N THR A 196 -15.51 2.21 -10.37
CA THR A 196 -16.48 1.46 -11.18
C THR A 196 -16.57 -0.03 -10.82
N PRO A 197 -15.46 -0.78 -10.69
CA PRO A 197 -15.56 -2.21 -10.36
C PRO A 197 -16.20 -2.50 -8.99
N PHE A 198 -16.09 -1.55 -8.05
CA PHE A 198 -16.68 -1.63 -6.72
C PHE A 198 -18.13 -1.15 -6.68
N LEU A 199 -18.56 -0.35 -7.65
CA LEU A 199 -19.93 0.20 -7.72
C LEU A 199 -20.87 -0.68 -8.55
N THR A 200 -20.35 -1.38 -9.54
CA THR A 200 -21.17 -2.27 -10.35
C THR A 200 -21.41 -3.55 -9.58
N ASN A 201 -22.65 -3.76 -9.10
CA ASN A 201 -23.15 -5.01 -8.50
C ASN A 201 -23.07 -6.25 -9.43
N LYS A 202 -22.28 -6.20 -10.52
CA LYS A 202 -22.04 -7.32 -11.43
C LYS A 202 -21.15 -8.43 -10.82
N GLY A 203 -20.90 -8.38 -9.52
CA GLY A 203 -20.15 -9.36 -8.74
C GLY A 203 -21.04 -10.28 -7.89
N GLY A 204 -22.19 -10.72 -8.39
CA GLY A 204 -22.99 -11.78 -7.74
C GLY A 204 -24.49 -11.58 -7.85
N GLY A 205 -25.06 -11.96 -8.99
CA GLY A 205 -26.48 -12.27 -9.12
C GLY A 205 -26.57 -13.54 -9.96
N GLY A 206 -26.89 -14.66 -9.31
CA GLY A 206 -26.83 -16.02 -9.84
C GLY A 206 -26.07 -16.94 -8.90
#